data_AF-A0AB38FZQ9-F1
#
_entry.id   AF-A0AB38FZQ9-F1
#
_cell.length_a   1.000
_cell.length_b   1.000
_cell.length_c   1.000
_cell.angle_alpha   90.00
_cell.angle_beta   90.00
_cell.angle_gamma   90.00
#
_symmetry.space_group_name_H-M   'P 1'
#
loop_
_entity.id
_entity.type
_entity.pdbx_description
1 polymer ?
#
loop_
_entity_poly.entity_id
_entity_poly.type
_entity_poly.pdbx_seq_one_letter_code
_entity_poly.pdbx_strand_id
1 'polypeptide(L)'
;MTECLDKDKSVYPGASVFHSLKTERYVMTMLNNTTGLLSDKMVDMVFITEFTGLSDKWFYKLISLGEFPKPIKLGRSSRWLQSEVEAWVQKRIAESRA
;
A
#
# COMPACT_ATOMS: atom_id res chain seq x y z
N MET A 1 -56.40 15.17 15.88
CA MET A 1 -56.70 13.97 16.68
C MET A 1 -55.69 12.92 16.25
N THR A 2 -54.64 12.56 16.97
CA THR A 2 -54.29 12.68 18.41
C THR A 2 -52.77 12.37 18.45
N GLU A 3 -51.91 13.33 18.86
CA GLU A 3 -51.09 13.27 20.10
C GLU A 3 -49.94 12.22 20.03
N CYS A 4 -48.70 12.65 19.76
CA CYS A 4 -47.64 13.00 20.72
C CYS A 4 -47.22 11.85 21.65
N LEU A 5 -45.93 11.47 21.59
CA LEU A 5 -45.13 11.20 22.79
C LEU A 5 -43.66 11.54 22.52
N ASP A 6 -43.31 12.73 23.00
CA ASP A 6 -41.97 13.16 23.36
C ASP A 6 -41.19 12.09 24.14
N LYS A 7 -39.91 11.93 23.80
CA LYS A 7 -38.90 11.67 24.83
C LYS A 7 -37.87 12.79 24.79
N ASP A 8 -37.98 13.57 25.87
CA ASP A 8 -37.23 14.77 26.18
C ASP A 8 -35.73 14.48 26.36
N LYS A 9 -35.01 15.60 26.26
CA LYS A 9 -33.59 15.88 26.26
C LYS A 9 -32.80 15.28 27.43
N SER A 10 -31.49 15.48 27.31
CA SER A 10 -30.61 15.92 28.42
C SER A 10 -29.96 14.86 29.29
N VAL A 11 -29.10 14.02 28.71
CA VAL A 11 -27.94 13.51 29.48
C VAL A 11 -26.78 13.33 28.51
N TYR A 12 -25.84 14.27 28.48
CA TYR A 12 -24.38 14.03 28.51
C TYR A 12 -23.68 15.39 28.48
N PRO A 13 -23.23 15.90 29.64
CA PRO A 13 -22.35 17.05 29.71
C PRO A 13 -20.92 16.60 29.34
N GLY A 14 -20.31 17.24 28.35
CA GLY A 14 -18.88 17.09 28.05
C GLY A 14 -18.49 15.90 27.17
N ALA A 15 -18.55 16.07 25.85
CA ALA A 15 -17.79 15.27 24.90
C ALA A 15 -17.00 16.19 23.96
N SER A 16 -16.19 17.05 24.58
CA SER A 16 -15.09 17.74 23.90
C SER A 16 -14.03 16.69 23.50
N VAL A 17 -13.51 16.83 22.28
CA VAL A 17 -12.28 16.24 21.71
C VAL A 17 -12.32 14.85 21.02
N PHE A 18 -13.23 13.92 21.33
CA PHE A 18 -13.13 12.56 20.73
C PHE A 18 -13.58 12.40 19.27
N HIS A 19 -14.22 13.41 18.66
CA HIS A 19 -14.68 13.35 17.26
C HIS A 19 -13.63 13.78 16.21
N SER A 20 -12.47 14.31 16.61
CA SER A 20 -11.47 14.84 15.66
C SER A 20 -10.59 13.74 15.03
N LEU A 21 -10.21 12.71 15.79
CA LEU A 21 -9.23 11.71 15.34
C LEU A 21 -9.78 10.62 14.40
N LYS A 22 -11.11 10.45 14.31
CA LYS A 22 -11.73 9.54 13.32
C LYS A 22 -11.82 10.18 11.94
N THR A 23 -12.13 11.47 11.88
CA THR A 23 -12.21 12.23 10.64
C THR A 23 -10.83 12.31 9.98
N GLU A 24 -9.77 12.53 10.75
CA GLU A 24 -8.38 12.54 10.27
C GLU A 24 -7.92 11.18 9.70
N ARG A 25 -8.25 10.05 10.35
CA ARG A 25 -7.94 8.72 9.80
C ARG A 25 -8.76 8.37 8.56
N TYR A 26 -9.98 8.87 8.45
CA TYR A 26 -10.85 8.63 7.30
C TYR A 26 -10.44 9.46 6.06
N VAL A 27 -10.07 10.74 6.22
CA VAL A 27 -9.53 11.53 5.10
C VAL A 27 -8.16 11.01 4.62
N MET A 28 -7.34 10.48 5.54
CA MET A 28 -6.04 9.85 5.25
C MET A 28 -6.15 8.44 4.63
N THR A 29 -7.35 7.87 4.49
CA THR A 29 -7.58 6.62 3.74
C THR A 29 -8.30 6.84 2.40
N MET A 30 -9.05 7.93 2.23
CA MET A 30 -9.77 8.24 0.99
C MET A 30 -8.95 9.04 -0.04
N LEU A 31 -7.83 9.68 0.35
CA LEU A 31 -6.93 10.43 -0.53
C LEU A 31 -5.72 9.64 -1.04
N ASN A 32 -5.79 8.30 -0.97
CA ASN A 32 -4.66 7.40 -1.26
C ASN A 32 -4.88 6.68 -2.60
N ASN A 33 -6.08 6.76 -3.15
CA ASN A 33 -6.51 5.98 -4.30
C ASN A 33 -6.19 6.64 -5.65
N THR A 34 -5.33 7.66 -5.66
CA THR A 34 -4.79 8.25 -6.89
C THR A 34 -3.38 7.77 -7.21
N THR A 35 -2.97 6.58 -6.77
CA THR A 35 -1.99 5.78 -7.53
C THR A 35 -2.71 5.18 -8.72
N GLY A 36 -3.11 6.02 -9.68
CA GLY A 36 -3.75 5.53 -10.90
C GLY A 36 -2.85 4.49 -11.57
N LEU A 37 -3.42 3.53 -12.29
CA LEU A 37 -2.68 2.52 -13.07
C LEU A 37 -1.50 3.10 -13.88
N LEU A 38 -1.58 4.39 -14.23
CA LEU A 38 -0.62 5.15 -15.02
C LEU A 38 0.48 5.85 -14.20
N SER A 39 0.40 5.89 -12.87
CA SER A 39 1.41 6.54 -12.01
C SER A 39 2.62 5.65 -11.74
N ASP A 40 2.45 4.34 -11.89
CA ASP A 40 3.52 3.36 -11.65
C ASP A 40 4.11 2.88 -12.97
N LYS A 41 5.43 2.64 -12.98
CA LYS A 41 6.15 2.17 -14.15
C LYS A 41 6.37 0.67 -14.08
N MET A 42 6.33 0.02 -15.24
CA MET A 42 6.71 -1.39 -15.34
C MET A 42 8.19 -1.53 -15.65
N VAL A 43 8.90 -2.24 -14.80
CA VAL A 43 10.33 -2.53 -14.95
C VAL A 43 10.56 -3.97 -15.40
N ASP A 44 11.71 -4.24 -16.01
CA ASP A 44 12.13 -5.58 -16.42
C ASP A 44 13.31 -6.08 -15.58
N MET A 45 13.76 -7.32 -15.84
CA MET A 45 14.86 -7.92 -15.10
C MET A 45 16.17 -7.14 -15.28
N VAL A 46 16.43 -6.60 -16.48
CA VAL A 46 17.65 -5.86 -16.76
C VAL A 46 17.72 -4.62 -15.86
N PHE A 47 16.65 -3.83 -15.82
CA PHE A 47 16.55 -2.69 -14.91
C PHE A 47 16.79 -3.10 -13.46
N ILE A 48 16.17 -4.19 -12.99
CA ILE A 48 16.32 -4.64 -11.60
C ILE A 48 17.79 -4.99 -11.31
N THR A 49 18.45 -5.73 -12.20
CA THR A 49 19.86 -6.12 -12.03
C THR A 49 20.82 -4.94 -12.07
N GLU A 50 20.57 -3.95 -12.94
CA GLU A 50 21.35 -2.71 -12.99
C GLU A 50 21.14 -1.86 -11.74
N PHE A 51 19.90 -1.79 -11.25
CA PHE A 51 19.55 -1.03 -10.05
C PHE A 51 20.17 -1.62 -8.77
N THR A 52 20.12 -2.94 -8.59
CA THR A 52 20.61 -3.57 -7.36
C THR A 52 22.07 -4.03 -7.45
N GLY A 53 22.67 -4.10 -8.63
CA GLY A 53 24.00 -4.67 -8.85
C GLY A 53 24.08 -6.18 -8.59
N LEU A 54 22.97 -6.90 -8.67
CA LEU A 54 22.87 -8.34 -8.41
C LEU A 54 22.53 -9.09 -9.69
N SER A 55 22.89 -10.36 -9.78
CA SER A 55 22.65 -11.16 -10.97
C SER A 55 21.17 -11.57 -11.12
N ASP A 56 20.74 -11.69 -12.36
CA ASP A 56 19.43 -12.21 -12.75
C ASP A 56 19.15 -13.60 -12.16
N LYS A 57 20.14 -14.49 -12.18
CA LYS A 57 20.06 -15.85 -11.62
C LYS A 57 19.68 -15.84 -10.14
N TRP A 58 20.20 -14.86 -9.39
CA TRP A 58 19.87 -14.71 -7.98
C TRP A 58 18.40 -14.29 -7.80
N PHE A 59 17.90 -13.35 -8.59
CA PHE A 59 16.47 -12.99 -8.57
C PHE A 59 15.56 -14.13 -8.98
N TYR A 60 15.91 -14.90 -10.01
CA TYR A 60 15.12 -16.09 -10.36
C TYR A 60 15.06 -17.12 -9.23
N LYS A 61 16.13 -17.28 -8.46
CA LYS A 61 16.13 -18.10 -7.24
C LYS A 61 15.19 -17.52 -6.18
N LEU A 62 15.20 -16.21 -5.94
CA LEU A 62 14.27 -15.60 -4.98
C LEU A 62 12.81 -15.72 -5.42
N ILE A 63 12.53 -15.58 -6.73
CA ILE A 63 11.19 -15.77 -7.28
C ILE A 63 10.71 -17.21 -7.06
N SER A 64 11.58 -18.22 -7.22
CA SER A 64 11.20 -19.62 -6.96
C SER A 64 10.99 -19.91 -5.48
N LEU A 65 11.72 -19.23 -4.58
CA LEU A 65 11.52 -19.28 -3.14
C LEU A 65 10.31 -18.47 -2.65
N GLY A 66 9.71 -17.63 -3.51
CA GLY A 66 8.63 -16.72 -3.13
C GLY A 66 9.10 -15.51 -2.30
N GLU A 67 10.40 -15.24 -2.28
CA GLU A 67 11.02 -14.16 -1.52
C GLU A 67 11.09 -12.85 -2.30
N PHE A 68 10.88 -12.88 -3.62
CA PHE A 68 10.80 -11.71 -4.50
C PHE A 68 9.45 -11.69 -5.24
N PRO A 69 8.89 -10.51 -5.56
CA PRO A 69 7.62 -10.41 -6.28
C PRO A 69 7.61 -11.23 -7.58
N LYS A 70 6.48 -11.89 -7.86
CA LYS A 70 6.32 -12.68 -9.09
C LYS A 70 6.12 -11.74 -10.29
N PRO A 71 6.71 -12.04 -11.45
CA PRO A 71 6.50 -11.22 -12.64
C PRO A 71 5.06 -11.27 -13.13
N ILE A 72 4.58 -10.11 -13.58
CA ILE A 72 3.42 -9.95 -14.44
C ILE A 72 3.81 -10.38 -15.85
N LYS A 73 3.11 -11.39 -16.40
CA LYS A 73 3.36 -11.91 -17.75
C LYS A 73 2.59 -11.11 -18.79
N LEU A 74 3.31 -10.47 -19.71
CA LEU A 74 2.79 -9.75 -20.87
C LEU A 74 3.33 -10.42 -22.15
N GLY A 75 2.70 -11.53 -22.54
CA GLY A 75 3.16 -12.39 -23.62
C GLY A 75 4.52 -13.03 -23.30
N ARG A 76 5.54 -12.71 -24.10
CA ARG A 76 6.93 -13.19 -23.88
C ARG A 76 7.68 -12.38 -22.83
N SER A 77 7.18 -11.20 -22.47
CA SER A 77 7.83 -10.31 -21.52
C SER A 77 7.36 -10.59 -20.09
N SER A 78 8.31 -10.49 -19.16
CA SER A 78 8.05 -10.55 -17.72
C SER A 78 8.34 -9.16 -17.16
N ARG A 79 7.39 -8.59 -16.42
CA ARG A 79 7.47 -7.23 -15.90
C ARG A 79 7.08 -7.20 -14.42
N TRP A 80 7.53 -6.18 -13.72
CA TRP A 80 7.16 -5.88 -12.34
C TRP A 80 6.71 -4.44 -12.23
N LEU A 81 5.87 -4.14 -11.24
CA LEU A 81 5.66 -2.76 -10.86
C LEU A 81 6.92 -2.23 -10.18
N GLN A 82 7.33 -1.01 -10.52
CA GLN A 82 8.50 -0.38 -9.92
C GLN A 82 8.29 -0.24 -8.41
N SER A 83 7.07 0.11 -7.97
CA SER A 83 6.72 0.20 -6.55
C SER A 83 6.89 -1.12 -5.79
N GLU A 84 6.59 -2.27 -6.40
CA GLU A 84 6.78 -3.58 -5.77
C GLU A 84 8.26 -3.88 -5.53
N VAL A 85 9.10 -3.57 -6.52
CA VAL A 85 10.56 -3.74 -6.40
C VAL A 85 11.11 -2.80 -5.34
N GLU A 86 10.67 -1.54 -5.32
CA GLU A 86 11.08 -0.55 -4.32
C GLU A 86 10.68 -0.99 -2.91
N ALA A 87 9.43 -1.41 -2.70
CA ALA A 87 8.94 -1.90 -1.43
C ALA A 87 9.73 -3.12 -0.93
N TRP A 88 10.09 -4.03 -1.85
CA TRP A 88 10.94 -5.17 -1.52
C TRP A 88 12.35 -4.76 -1.08
N VAL A 89 12.99 -3.81 -1.77
CA VAL A 89 14.31 -3.29 -1.37
C VAL A 89 14.24 -2.57 -0.02
N GLN A 90 13.22 -1.74 0.20
CA GLN A 90 13.02 -1.06 1.48
C GLN A 90 12.89 -2.04 2.64
N LYS A 91 12.14 -3.15 2.44
CA LYS A 91 12.05 -4.22 3.43
C LYS A 91 13.43 -4.81 3.76
N ARG A 92 14.25 -5.10 2.75
CA ARG A 92 15.63 -5.62 2.95
C ARG A 92 16.53 -4.64 3.70
N ILE A 93 16.40 -3.34 3.43
CA ILE A 93 17.13 -2.29 4.15
C ILE A 93 16.71 -2.26 5.62
N ALA A 94 15.40 -2.30 5.90
CA ALA A 94 14.87 -2.32 7.26
C ALA A 94 15.34 -3.57 8.03
N GLU A 95 15.25 -4.76 7.43
CA GLU A 95 15.77 -6.02 8.01
C GLU A 95 17.27 -5.95 8.33
N SER A 96 18.06 -5.25 7.51
CA SER A 96 19.51 -5.11 7.72
C SER A 96 19.89 -4.06 8.78
N ARG A 97 18.95 -3.22 9.21
CA ARG A 97 19.20 -2.08 10.12
C ARG A 97 18.37 -2.15 11.41
N ALA A 98 17.52 -3.17 11.54
CA ALA A 98 16.84 -3.54 12.79
C ALA A 98 17.82 -4.21 13.75
#